data_AF-A0A667ZJL1-F1
#
_entry.id   AF-A0A667ZJL1-F1
#
_cell.length_a   1.000
_cell.length_b   1.000
_cell.length_c   1.000
_cell.angle_alpha   90.00
_cell.angle_beta   90.00
_cell.angle_gamma   90.00
#
_symmetry.space_group_name_H-M   'P 1'
#
loop_
_entity.id
_entity.type
_entity.pdbx_description
1 polymer ?
#
loop_
_entity_poly.entity_id
_entity_poly.type
_entity_poly.pdbx_seq_one_letter_code
_entity_poly.pdbx_strand_id
1 'polypeptide(L)'
;RIFLLLSLVLAAVDAQLISLNAMYGSLQSPNFPEPYPRETELRWNISVPDGFQVQLYFSHFELEPSYLCEYDYVKVEAEGEVLALFCGSEDTDTEEVPSQQVISSPRSSLSLLFSSDFSNEERYAGFVAHYSAVDVDECRDRSDEDLLCDHFCHNYIGGYYCSCRYGYLLHSDNRTCRVECSDSVFRERSGVLSSADYPAAYPKSSDCVYRIEVEPGFKLRLEFDPSFDVEDHPDVSCPYDYVKVQAGSRSFGPFCGDKSPGVIQTDSNLVQVFFHSDNSGENLGWRLTYTSVGSRCPVPESPENSLLNPVQSEYSFKEHILVTCKPGYRLLKVRYRICVGQWGSIY
;
A
#
# COMPACT_ATOMS: atom_id res chain seq x y z
N ARG A 1 -63.70 42.98 -20.01
CA ARG A 1 -62.96 43.39 -18.79
C ARG A 1 -62.00 42.25 -18.47
N ILE A 2 -60.71 42.48 -18.72
CA ILE A 2 -59.62 41.52 -18.49
C ILE A 2 -59.34 41.50 -17.00
N PHE A 3 -59.44 40.33 -16.35
CA PHE A 3 -58.93 40.15 -14.99
C PHE A 3 -57.53 39.53 -15.11
N LEU A 4 -56.51 40.31 -14.73
CA LEU A 4 -55.14 39.85 -14.56
C LEU A 4 -55.11 38.86 -13.38
N LEU A 5 -54.65 37.63 -13.65
CA LEU A 5 -54.06 36.79 -12.62
C LEU A 5 -52.69 37.37 -12.28
N LEU A 6 -52.56 38.00 -11.11
CA LEU A 6 -51.26 38.22 -10.48
C LEU A 6 -50.81 36.88 -9.90
N SER A 7 -49.88 36.23 -10.59
CA SER A 7 -49.04 35.18 -10.04
C SER A 7 -48.17 35.78 -8.93
N LEU A 8 -48.43 35.40 -7.67
CA LEU A 8 -47.49 35.61 -6.57
C LEU A 8 -46.23 34.80 -6.87
N VAL A 9 -45.14 35.48 -7.18
CA VAL A 9 -43.79 34.90 -7.14
C VAL A 9 -43.40 34.87 -5.67
N LEU A 10 -43.28 33.68 -5.08
CA LEU A 10 -42.60 33.49 -3.81
C LEU A 10 -41.15 33.95 -3.99
N ALA A 11 -40.79 35.07 -3.40
CA ALA A 11 -39.40 35.45 -3.22
C ALA A 11 -38.82 34.50 -2.17
N ALA A 12 -37.99 33.55 -2.60
CA ALA A 12 -37.11 32.85 -1.68
C ALA A 12 -36.17 33.90 -1.06
N VAL A 13 -36.16 33.98 0.26
CA VAL A 13 -35.17 34.77 0.99
C VAL A 13 -33.83 34.05 0.77
N ASP A 14 -32.93 34.70 0.03
CA ASP A 14 -31.62 34.13 -0.30
C ASP A 14 -30.77 34.16 0.98
N ALA A 15 -30.44 33.00 1.53
CA ALA A 15 -29.66 32.89 2.76
C ALA A 15 -28.34 33.65 2.60
N GLN A 16 -28.04 34.57 3.53
CA GLN A 16 -26.82 35.36 3.43
C GLN A 16 -25.62 34.47 3.78
N LEU A 17 -24.86 34.10 2.75
CA LEU A 17 -23.70 33.23 2.86
C LEU A 17 -22.45 34.02 3.26
N ILE A 18 -21.79 33.58 4.34
CA ILE A 18 -20.55 34.17 4.85
C ILE A 18 -19.46 33.09 4.85
N SER A 19 -18.41 33.29 4.05
CA SER A 19 -17.27 32.38 4.00
C SER A 19 -16.15 32.82 4.94
N LEU A 20 -15.67 31.90 5.78
CA LEU A 20 -14.62 32.13 6.76
C LEU A 20 -13.45 31.17 6.51
N ASN A 21 -12.27 31.72 6.21
CA ASN A 21 -11.11 30.94 5.76
C ASN A 21 -9.88 31.07 6.69
N ALA A 22 -10.05 31.71 7.84
CA ALA A 22 -8.97 31.92 8.80
C ALA A 22 -8.77 30.69 9.71
N MET A 23 -7.56 30.51 10.24
CA MET A 23 -7.22 29.39 11.15
C MET A 23 -7.96 29.44 12.50
N TYR A 24 -8.57 30.57 12.83
CA TYR A 24 -9.45 30.72 13.99
C TYR A 24 -10.36 31.92 13.76
N GLY A 25 -11.46 31.97 14.48
CA GLY A 25 -12.36 33.12 14.45
C GLY A 25 -13.52 32.97 15.42
N SER A 26 -14.30 34.02 15.51
CA SER A 26 -15.53 34.07 16.31
C SER A 26 -16.69 34.50 15.43
N LEU A 27 -17.84 33.86 15.61
CA LEU A 27 -19.08 34.18 14.92
C LEU A 27 -20.20 34.36 15.95
N GLN A 28 -21.13 35.24 15.64
CA GLN A 28 -22.14 35.70 16.58
C GLN A 28 -23.48 35.82 15.88
N SER A 29 -24.58 35.63 16.61
CA SER A 29 -25.91 35.99 16.14
C SER A 29 -25.97 37.50 15.80
N PRO A 30 -26.86 37.91 14.89
CA PRO A 30 -27.00 39.33 14.57
C PRO A 30 -27.37 40.13 15.82
N ASN A 31 -26.80 41.32 15.95
CA ASN A 31 -27.00 42.27 17.05
C ASN A 31 -26.45 41.85 18.42
N PHE A 32 -25.83 40.67 18.57
CA PHE A 32 -25.26 40.24 19.85
C PHE A 32 -24.41 41.36 20.50
N PRO A 33 -24.60 41.68 21.80
CA PRO A 33 -25.40 40.97 22.81
C PRO A 33 -26.89 41.36 22.87
N GLU A 34 -27.38 42.21 21.98
CA GLU A 34 -28.80 42.54 21.89
C GLU A 34 -29.58 41.42 21.19
N PRO A 35 -30.91 41.34 21.38
CA PRO A 35 -31.71 40.27 20.81
C PRO A 35 -31.63 40.18 19.29
N TYR A 36 -31.56 38.95 18.78
CA TYR A 36 -31.47 38.69 17.35
C TYR A 36 -32.80 39.04 16.63
N PRO A 37 -32.74 39.44 15.34
CA PRO A 37 -33.93 39.73 14.55
C PRO A 37 -34.65 38.45 14.13
N ARG A 38 -35.98 38.53 14.03
CA ARG A 38 -36.84 37.49 13.42
C ARG A 38 -36.61 37.36 11.91
N GLU A 39 -37.11 36.27 11.31
CA GLU A 39 -37.07 35.95 9.89
C GLU A 39 -35.67 36.05 9.28
N THR A 40 -34.67 35.59 10.04
CA THR A 40 -33.26 35.69 9.68
C THR A 40 -32.69 34.31 9.41
N GLU A 41 -32.05 34.17 8.25
CA GLU A 41 -31.30 32.97 7.89
C GLU A 41 -29.87 33.36 7.52
N LEU A 42 -28.89 32.90 8.31
CA LEU A 42 -27.47 33.14 8.10
C LEU A 42 -26.72 31.83 8.01
N ARG A 43 -25.87 31.70 7.00
CA ARG A 43 -24.99 30.54 6.83
C ARG A 43 -23.53 30.96 6.85
N TRP A 44 -22.77 30.40 7.78
CA TRP A 44 -21.32 30.49 7.80
C TRP A 44 -20.71 29.21 7.26
N ASN A 45 -19.92 29.34 6.20
CA ASN A 45 -19.09 28.25 5.69
C ASN A 45 -17.66 28.47 6.16
N ILE A 46 -17.23 27.65 7.10
CA ILE A 46 -15.89 27.66 7.66
C ILE A 46 -15.05 26.65 6.87
N SER A 47 -13.95 27.11 6.30
CA SER A 47 -12.97 26.27 5.63
C SER A 47 -11.58 26.55 6.17
N VAL A 48 -10.83 25.50 6.48
CA VAL A 48 -9.42 25.56 6.88
C VAL A 48 -8.59 24.84 5.81
N PRO A 49 -7.25 25.02 5.77
CA PRO A 49 -6.42 24.26 4.84
C PRO A 49 -6.57 22.75 5.04
N ASP A 50 -6.26 21.97 4.00
CA ASP A 50 -6.16 20.52 4.13
C ASP A 50 -5.10 20.12 5.16
N GLY A 51 -5.30 18.97 5.82
CA GLY A 51 -4.51 18.56 6.99
C GLY A 51 -5.00 19.13 8.32
N PHE A 52 -6.05 19.95 8.31
CA PHE A 52 -6.70 20.45 9.52
C PHE A 52 -8.18 20.05 9.58
N GLN A 53 -8.68 19.96 10.80
CA GLN A 53 -10.10 19.90 11.13
C GLN A 53 -10.54 21.17 11.84
N VAL A 54 -11.82 21.51 11.74
CA VAL A 54 -12.44 22.64 12.42
C VAL A 54 -12.99 22.15 13.75
N GLN A 55 -12.52 22.73 14.85
CA GLN A 55 -13.17 22.61 16.16
C GLN A 55 -14.01 23.85 16.42
N LEU A 56 -15.27 23.66 16.77
CA LEU A 56 -16.25 24.70 17.09
C LEU A 56 -16.78 24.49 18.51
N TYR A 57 -16.87 25.56 19.29
CA TYR A 57 -17.56 25.56 20.58
C TYR A 57 -18.31 26.88 20.80
N PHE A 58 -19.30 26.85 21.68
CA PHE A 58 -20.11 28.01 22.01
C PHE A 58 -19.70 28.56 23.39
N SER A 59 -19.47 29.87 23.46
CA SER A 59 -19.19 30.57 24.72
C SER A 59 -20.44 31.19 25.34
N HIS A 60 -21.48 31.41 24.52
CA HIS A 60 -22.79 31.86 24.92
C HIS A 60 -23.82 31.28 23.95
N PHE A 61 -24.97 30.88 24.47
CA PHE A 61 -26.05 30.29 23.68
C PHE A 61 -27.39 30.49 24.41
N GLU A 62 -28.30 31.20 23.77
CA GLU A 62 -29.65 31.47 24.23
C GLU A 62 -30.54 31.74 23.00
N LEU A 63 -31.38 30.76 22.66
CA LEU A 63 -32.34 30.83 21.55
C LEU A 63 -33.74 30.46 22.04
N GLU A 64 -34.73 30.76 21.22
CA GLU A 64 -36.10 30.31 21.48
C GLU A 64 -36.17 28.77 21.56
N PRO A 65 -36.73 28.21 22.65
CA PRO A 65 -36.92 26.77 22.76
C PRO A 65 -38.15 26.33 21.95
N SER A 66 -38.03 25.18 21.27
CA SER A 66 -39.14 24.56 20.57
C SER A 66 -38.91 23.05 20.45
N TYR A 67 -39.99 22.28 20.34
CA TYR A 67 -39.92 20.83 20.19
C TYR A 67 -39.05 20.46 18.98
N LEU A 68 -37.93 19.76 19.21
CA LEU A 68 -36.95 19.39 18.17
C LEU A 68 -36.39 20.59 17.39
N CYS A 69 -36.36 21.77 17.99
CA CYS A 69 -35.83 23.00 17.40
C CYS A 69 -36.50 23.39 16.07
N GLU A 70 -37.83 23.22 15.99
CA GLU A 70 -38.63 23.54 14.79
C GLU A 70 -38.76 25.04 14.50
N TYR A 71 -38.61 25.92 15.50
CA TYR A 71 -38.68 27.37 15.35
C TYR A 71 -37.28 27.94 15.09
N ASP A 72 -36.63 28.44 16.14
CA ASP A 72 -35.28 29.00 16.07
C ASP A 72 -34.23 27.94 16.35
N TYR A 73 -33.19 27.90 15.52
CA TYR A 73 -32.14 26.90 15.69
C TYR A 73 -30.78 27.32 15.14
N VAL A 74 -29.75 26.66 15.68
CA VAL A 74 -28.41 26.61 15.11
C VAL A 74 -28.12 25.18 14.68
N LYS A 75 -27.89 24.99 13.39
CA LYS A 75 -27.57 23.69 12.79
C LYS A 75 -26.11 23.68 12.37
N VAL A 76 -25.38 22.67 12.81
CA VAL A 76 -23.98 22.44 12.41
C VAL A 76 -23.92 21.23 11.49
N GLU A 77 -23.38 21.42 10.31
CA GLU A 77 -23.34 20.42 9.24
C GLU A 77 -21.92 20.28 8.69
N ALA A 78 -21.53 19.06 8.32
CA ALA A 78 -20.31 18.80 7.56
C ALA A 78 -20.57 17.70 6.54
N GLU A 79 -20.10 17.88 5.31
CA GLU A 79 -20.25 16.89 4.22
C GLU A 79 -21.69 16.43 3.93
N GLY A 80 -22.69 17.25 4.28
CA GLY A 80 -24.11 16.91 4.11
C GLY A 80 -24.73 16.15 5.29
N GLU A 81 -23.94 15.80 6.30
CA GLU A 81 -24.40 15.22 7.55
C GLU A 81 -24.61 16.31 8.62
N VAL A 82 -25.66 16.15 9.42
CA VAL A 82 -25.96 17.05 10.54
C VAL A 82 -25.17 16.57 11.75
N LEU A 83 -24.18 17.35 12.17
CA LEU A 83 -23.35 17.03 13.33
C LEU A 83 -24.06 17.40 14.63
N ALA A 84 -24.83 18.49 14.63
CA ALA A 84 -25.62 18.94 15.77
C ALA A 84 -26.75 19.89 15.35
N LEU A 85 -27.82 19.93 16.14
CA LEU A 85 -28.93 20.87 16.03
C LEU A 85 -29.25 21.39 17.44
N PHE A 86 -29.17 22.70 17.63
CA PHE A 86 -29.33 23.32 18.95
C PHE A 86 -30.39 24.40 18.97
N CYS A 87 -31.11 24.52 20.09
CA CYS A 87 -32.05 25.59 20.40
C CYS A 87 -32.28 25.69 21.92
N GLY A 88 -33.04 26.70 22.37
CA GLY A 88 -33.29 26.91 23.79
C GLY A 88 -32.11 27.54 24.55
N SER A 89 -32.18 27.48 25.88
CA SER A 89 -31.19 28.07 26.81
C SER A 89 -30.68 27.09 27.87
N GLU A 90 -31.39 25.98 28.10
CA GLU A 90 -31.03 24.88 29.01
C GLU A 90 -31.40 23.54 28.36
N ASP A 91 -30.67 22.47 28.66
CA ASP A 91 -30.94 21.13 28.13
C ASP A 91 -32.26 20.56 28.70
N THR A 92 -33.12 20.00 27.83
CA THR A 92 -34.38 19.36 28.23
C THR A 92 -34.57 18.02 27.49
N ASP A 93 -35.73 17.36 27.68
CA ASP A 93 -36.09 16.15 26.92
C ASP A 93 -36.37 16.41 25.43
N THR A 94 -36.56 17.68 25.03
CA THR A 94 -37.00 18.09 23.68
C THR A 94 -36.10 19.13 23.01
N GLU A 95 -35.23 19.79 23.78
CA GLU A 95 -34.26 20.79 23.34
C GLU A 95 -32.84 20.36 23.71
N GLU A 96 -31.88 20.65 22.82
CA GLU A 96 -30.46 20.39 23.01
C GLU A 96 -29.69 21.71 22.93
N VAL A 97 -28.84 22.00 23.93
CA VAL A 97 -27.92 23.16 23.92
C VAL A 97 -26.47 22.69 23.82
N PRO A 98 -25.56 23.49 23.22
CA PRO A 98 -24.18 23.06 22.99
C PRO A 98 -23.37 22.89 24.29
N SER A 99 -23.75 23.55 25.40
CA SER A 99 -23.07 23.44 26.70
C SER A 99 -21.53 23.56 26.59
N GLN A 100 -20.77 22.58 27.09
CA GLN A 100 -19.30 22.50 26.96
C GLN A 100 -18.83 21.60 25.79
N GLN A 101 -19.72 21.22 24.88
CA GLN A 101 -19.39 20.35 23.76
C GLN A 101 -18.49 21.06 22.75
N VAL A 102 -17.46 20.35 22.31
CA VAL A 102 -16.61 20.75 21.18
C VAL A 102 -16.99 19.89 19.98
N ILE A 103 -17.44 20.55 18.93
CA ILE A 103 -17.87 19.92 17.68
C ILE A 103 -16.68 19.92 16.74
N SER A 104 -16.23 18.74 16.33
CA SER A 104 -15.11 18.60 15.38
C SER A 104 -15.63 18.19 14.02
N SER A 105 -15.18 18.86 12.96
CA SER A 105 -15.51 18.45 11.59
C SER A 105 -14.72 17.20 11.18
N PRO A 106 -15.30 16.30 10.36
CA PRO A 106 -14.58 15.13 9.83
C PRO A 106 -13.40 15.47 8.91
N ARG A 107 -13.46 16.62 8.22
CA ARG A 107 -12.41 17.14 7.32
C ARG A 107 -12.16 18.62 7.56
N SER A 108 -11.65 19.33 6.57
CA SER A 108 -11.27 20.74 6.59
C SER A 108 -12.42 21.74 6.46
N SER A 109 -13.69 21.31 6.53
CA SER A 109 -14.84 22.21 6.37
C SER A 109 -16.00 21.91 7.32
N LEU A 110 -16.72 22.98 7.69
CA LEU A 110 -17.88 22.96 8.58
C LEU A 110 -18.85 24.08 8.18
N SER A 111 -20.14 23.80 8.13
CA SER A 111 -21.19 24.79 7.87
C SER A 111 -22.01 25.00 9.14
N LEU A 112 -22.25 26.26 9.50
CA LEU A 112 -23.16 26.63 10.59
C LEU A 112 -24.30 27.45 9.99
N LEU A 113 -25.53 27.00 10.23
CA LEU A 113 -26.76 27.67 9.81
C LEU A 113 -27.49 28.16 11.05
N PHE A 114 -27.77 29.46 11.11
CA PHE A 114 -28.69 30.05 12.07
C PHE A 114 -29.99 30.42 11.34
N SER A 115 -31.12 30.00 11.90
CA SER A 115 -32.45 30.31 11.41
C SER A 115 -33.31 30.82 12.56
N SER A 116 -34.05 31.91 12.32
CA SER A 116 -35.09 32.39 13.22
C SER A 116 -36.43 32.50 12.50
N ASP A 117 -37.52 32.15 13.15
CA ASP A 117 -38.87 32.18 12.60
C ASP A 117 -39.49 33.59 12.62
N PHE A 118 -40.82 33.71 12.44
CA PHE A 118 -41.51 35.01 12.40
C PHE A 118 -41.86 35.59 13.78
N SER A 119 -41.64 34.86 14.88
CA SER A 119 -42.17 35.14 16.21
C SER A 119 -41.14 34.91 17.30
N ASN A 120 -40.57 36.00 17.84
CA ASN A 120 -39.84 35.94 19.10
C ASN A 120 -40.71 36.57 20.18
N GLU A 121 -41.47 35.74 20.92
CA GLU A 121 -42.31 36.25 22.02
C GLU A 121 -41.47 36.83 23.16
N GLU A 122 -40.30 36.24 23.39
CA GLU A 122 -39.29 36.68 24.36
C GLU A 122 -38.03 37.26 23.69
N ARG A 123 -37.17 37.88 24.50
CA ARG A 123 -35.94 38.55 24.04
C ARG A 123 -34.72 37.69 24.32
N TYR A 124 -34.34 36.86 23.35
CA TYR A 124 -33.17 35.99 23.43
C TYR A 124 -31.93 36.67 22.84
N ALA A 125 -30.79 36.64 23.55
CA ALA A 125 -29.55 37.30 23.11
C ALA A 125 -28.88 36.61 21.92
N GLY A 126 -29.16 35.32 21.68
CA GLY A 126 -28.57 34.51 20.62
C GLY A 126 -27.30 33.81 21.06
N PHE A 127 -26.23 33.84 20.25
CA PHE A 127 -25.06 33.01 20.51
C PHE A 127 -23.74 33.67 20.12
N VAL A 128 -22.67 33.19 20.75
CA VAL A 128 -21.28 33.48 20.39
C VAL A 128 -20.53 32.17 20.30
N ALA A 129 -20.12 31.80 19.09
CA ALA A 129 -19.31 30.62 18.83
C ALA A 129 -17.89 31.01 18.42
N HIS A 130 -16.94 30.15 18.77
CA HIS A 130 -15.54 30.29 18.41
C HIS A 130 -15.10 29.02 17.70
N TYR A 131 -14.30 29.19 16.66
CA TYR A 131 -13.73 28.07 15.93
C TYR A 131 -12.22 28.20 15.81
N SER A 132 -11.55 27.06 15.70
CA SER A 132 -10.11 26.97 15.45
C SER A 132 -9.77 25.75 14.60
N ALA A 133 -8.77 25.91 13.74
CA ALA A 133 -8.14 24.83 13.01
C ALA A 133 -7.27 24.02 13.96
N VAL A 134 -7.47 22.71 13.95
CA VAL A 134 -6.66 21.75 14.70
C VAL A 134 -6.03 20.79 13.71
N ASP A 135 -4.72 20.59 13.88
CA ASP A 135 -3.94 19.65 13.09
C ASP A 135 -4.53 18.24 13.19
N VAL A 136 -4.67 17.55 12.07
CA VAL A 136 -5.05 16.13 12.04
C VAL A 136 -3.77 15.32 12.23
N ASP A 137 -3.76 14.36 13.17
CA ASP A 137 -2.61 13.48 13.35
C ASP A 137 -2.83 12.20 12.54
N GLU A 138 -2.44 12.21 11.27
CA GLU A 138 -2.65 11.08 10.35
C GLU A 138 -1.87 9.82 10.76
N CYS A 139 -0.90 9.95 11.68
CA CYS A 139 -0.17 8.81 12.22
C CYS A 139 -0.92 8.12 13.37
N ARG A 140 -1.91 8.79 13.98
CA ARG A 140 -2.77 8.23 15.03
C ARG A 140 -4.14 7.85 14.52
N ASP A 141 -4.70 8.61 13.60
CA ASP A 141 -5.99 8.33 13.00
C ASP A 141 -5.87 7.19 11.98
N ARG A 142 -6.26 5.99 12.42
CA ARG A 142 -6.28 4.77 11.61
C ARG A 142 -7.61 4.58 10.85
N SER A 143 -8.33 5.66 10.59
CA SER A 143 -9.68 5.58 9.98
C SER A 143 -9.65 5.03 8.56
N ASP A 144 -8.53 5.18 7.84
CA ASP A 144 -8.31 4.63 6.50
C ASP A 144 -7.04 3.76 6.48
N GLU A 145 -7.19 2.44 6.66
CA GLU A 145 -6.04 1.50 6.63
C GLU A 145 -5.30 1.49 5.27
N ASP A 146 -5.95 1.92 4.19
CA ASP A 146 -5.41 1.93 2.82
C ASP A 146 -4.44 3.11 2.53
N LEU A 147 -4.29 4.06 3.46
CA LEU A 147 -3.53 5.31 3.23
C LEU A 147 -2.32 5.51 4.17
N LEU A 148 -1.99 4.50 4.99
CA LEU A 148 -0.92 4.61 5.99
C LEU A 148 0.49 4.41 5.39
N CYS A 149 1.48 4.98 6.06
CA CYS A 149 2.89 4.78 5.74
C CYS A 149 3.32 3.32 5.98
N ASP A 150 4.08 2.77 5.04
CA ASP A 150 4.53 1.36 5.09
C ASP A 150 5.46 1.06 6.27
N HIS A 151 6.35 1.99 6.63
CA HIS A 151 7.30 1.83 7.73
C HIS A 151 7.13 2.86 8.85
N PHE A 152 7.49 4.11 8.59
CA PHE A 152 7.45 5.18 9.58
C PHE A 152 6.58 6.33 9.10
N CYS A 153 5.67 6.78 9.96
CA CYS A 153 4.84 7.96 9.76
C CYS A 153 5.35 9.12 10.61
N HIS A 154 5.43 10.31 10.02
CA HIS A 154 5.85 11.54 10.68
C HIS A 154 4.79 12.62 10.49
N ASN A 155 4.06 12.95 11.56
CA ASN A 155 3.10 14.04 11.57
C ASN A 155 3.80 15.40 11.71
N TYR A 156 3.30 16.42 11.02
CA TYR A 156 3.67 17.82 11.19
C TYR A 156 2.43 18.70 11.01
N ILE A 157 2.52 19.96 11.44
CA ILE A 157 1.38 20.88 11.34
C ILE A 157 0.96 21.06 9.88
N GLY A 158 -0.23 20.56 9.51
CA GLY A 158 -0.82 20.62 8.18
C GLY A 158 -0.53 19.42 7.28
N GLY A 159 0.01 18.32 7.81
CA GLY A 159 0.10 17.07 7.07
C GLY A 159 1.11 16.07 7.63
N TYR A 160 1.40 15.02 6.86
CA TYR A 160 2.36 13.99 7.24
C TYR A 160 3.30 13.61 6.09
N TYR A 161 4.36 12.88 6.42
CA TYR A 161 5.19 12.22 5.42
C TYR A 161 5.67 10.86 5.92
N CYS A 162 6.00 9.97 4.97
CA CYS A 162 6.49 8.64 5.26
C CYS A 162 8.01 8.56 5.13
N SER A 163 8.63 7.66 5.90
CA SER A 163 10.03 7.30 5.71
C SER A 163 10.27 5.80 5.93
N CYS A 164 11.41 5.32 5.43
CA CYS A 164 11.72 3.90 5.37
C CYS A 164 12.82 3.48 6.34
N ARG A 165 12.83 2.18 6.68
CA ARG A 165 13.93 1.54 7.43
C ARG A 165 15.24 1.61 6.63
N TYR A 166 16.36 1.43 7.34
CA TYR A 166 17.67 1.37 6.71
C TYR A 166 17.73 0.22 5.69
N GLY A 167 18.27 0.50 4.49
CA GLY A 167 18.32 -0.45 3.37
C GLY A 167 17.13 -0.40 2.42
N TYR A 168 16.10 0.38 2.75
CA TYR A 168 14.92 0.62 1.92
C TYR A 168 14.91 2.04 1.34
N LEU A 169 14.18 2.22 0.24
CA LEU A 169 13.99 3.48 -0.44
C LEU A 169 12.50 3.82 -0.50
N LEU A 170 12.16 5.07 -0.20
CA LEU A 170 10.78 5.55 -0.37
C LEU A 170 10.43 5.53 -1.86
N HIS A 171 9.31 4.89 -2.18
CA HIS A 171 8.79 4.81 -3.54
C HIS A 171 8.18 6.15 -3.99
N SER A 172 7.87 6.27 -5.27
CA SER A 172 7.38 7.51 -5.89
C SER A 172 5.96 7.89 -5.45
N ASP A 173 5.23 6.96 -4.83
CA ASP A 173 3.95 7.21 -4.16
C ASP A 173 4.10 7.94 -2.81
N ASN A 174 5.33 8.19 -2.35
CA ASN A 174 5.69 8.77 -1.06
C ASN A 174 5.16 8.01 0.15
N ARG A 175 4.85 6.71 0.00
CA ARG A 175 4.26 5.86 1.04
C ARG A 175 4.94 4.52 1.21
N THR A 176 5.10 3.77 0.12
CA THR A 176 5.65 2.41 0.16
C THR A 176 7.17 2.43 0.18
N CYS A 177 7.76 1.39 0.77
CA CYS A 177 9.21 1.25 0.89
C CYS A 177 9.70 0.09 0.02
N ARG A 178 10.42 0.43 -1.05
CA ARG A 178 11.01 -0.54 -1.98
C ARG A 178 12.46 -0.85 -1.66
N VAL A 179 13.00 -1.89 -2.29
CA VAL A 179 14.42 -2.26 -2.22
C VAL A 179 15.08 -2.25 -3.60
N GLU A 180 16.41 -2.15 -3.61
CA GLU A 180 17.23 -2.40 -4.81
C GLU A 180 17.82 -3.81 -4.74
N CYS A 181 17.32 -4.70 -5.60
CA CYS A 181 17.56 -6.14 -5.55
C CYS A 181 18.05 -6.73 -6.89
N SER A 182 18.42 -5.89 -7.85
CA SER A 182 18.70 -6.29 -9.25
C SER A 182 20.18 -6.28 -9.64
N ASP A 183 21.09 -6.01 -8.70
CA ASP A 183 22.53 -5.84 -9.01
C ASP A 183 23.35 -7.13 -8.90
N SER A 184 22.76 -8.22 -8.39
CA SER A 184 23.48 -9.45 -8.07
C SER A 184 23.55 -10.44 -9.25
N VAL A 185 24.74 -10.97 -9.52
CA VAL A 185 24.97 -12.08 -10.47
C VAL A 185 25.61 -13.26 -9.76
N PHE A 186 24.89 -14.38 -9.70
CA PHE A 186 25.30 -15.60 -9.03
C PHE A 186 26.02 -16.54 -10.00
N ARG A 187 27.30 -16.82 -9.73
CA ARG A 187 28.15 -17.67 -10.60
C ARG A 187 28.53 -19.02 -10.02
N GLU A 188 28.18 -19.27 -8.77
CA GLU A 188 28.47 -20.54 -8.10
C GLU A 188 27.60 -21.67 -8.66
N ARG A 189 28.07 -22.93 -8.57
CA ARG A 189 27.36 -24.10 -9.09
C ARG A 189 26.10 -24.46 -8.31
N SER A 190 25.98 -23.97 -7.10
CA SER A 190 24.80 -24.10 -6.27
C SER A 190 24.67 -22.88 -5.39
N GLY A 191 23.45 -22.53 -5.03
CA GLY A 191 23.20 -21.40 -4.14
C GLY A 191 21.74 -21.34 -3.74
N VAL A 192 21.41 -20.30 -2.97
CA VAL A 192 20.07 -20.03 -2.45
C VAL A 192 19.68 -18.63 -2.87
N LEU A 193 18.44 -18.47 -3.35
CA LEU A 193 17.81 -17.19 -3.62
C LEU A 193 16.51 -17.11 -2.84
N SER A 194 16.12 -15.91 -2.45
CA SER A 194 14.83 -15.65 -1.81
C SER A 194 14.33 -14.26 -2.15
N SER A 195 13.05 -14.01 -1.87
CA SER A 195 12.57 -12.65 -1.71
C SER A 195 13.38 -11.92 -0.62
N ALA A 196 13.45 -10.59 -0.72
CA ALA A 196 14.08 -9.77 0.31
C ALA A 196 13.39 -10.01 1.67
N ASP A 197 14.18 -10.01 2.74
CA ASP A 197 13.77 -10.24 4.12
C ASP A 197 13.09 -11.58 4.45
N TYR A 198 13.02 -12.52 3.50
CA TYR A 198 12.49 -13.88 3.73
C TYR A 198 13.11 -14.51 5.00
N PRO A 199 12.31 -15.07 5.93
CA PRO A 199 10.89 -15.43 5.78
C PRO A 199 9.89 -14.36 6.26
N ALA A 200 10.30 -13.10 6.44
CA ALA A 200 9.38 -12.00 6.70
C ALA A 200 8.70 -11.52 5.41
N ALA A 201 7.68 -10.67 5.55
CA ALA A 201 6.97 -10.08 4.44
C ALA A 201 7.92 -9.38 3.46
N TYR A 202 7.72 -9.58 2.16
CA TYR A 202 8.58 -8.95 1.17
C TYR A 202 8.26 -7.45 0.99
N PRO A 203 9.26 -6.64 0.59
CA PRO A 203 9.07 -5.23 0.31
C PRO A 203 8.05 -4.99 -0.80
N LYS A 204 7.17 -4.01 -0.61
CA LYS A 204 6.22 -3.51 -1.62
C LYS A 204 6.95 -2.76 -2.74
N SER A 205 6.29 -2.59 -3.87
CA SER A 205 6.70 -1.74 -5.00
C SER A 205 8.13 -2.00 -5.48
N SER A 206 8.51 -3.28 -5.53
CA SER A 206 9.87 -3.71 -5.81
C SER A 206 9.94 -4.62 -7.03
N ASP A 207 10.86 -4.31 -7.94
CA ASP A 207 11.17 -5.10 -9.12
C ASP A 207 12.57 -5.73 -9.01
N CYS A 208 12.61 -6.99 -8.63
CA CYS A 208 13.84 -7.74 -8.43
C CYS A 208 14.19 -8.62 -9.62
N VAL A 209 15.46 -8.59 -10.03
CA VAL A 209 16.02 -9.44 -11.07
C VAL A 209 17.25 -10.17 -10.54
N TYR A 210 17.09 -11.46 -10.24
CA TYR A 210 18.17 -12.33 -9.81
C TYR A 210 18.75 -13.07 -11.02
N ARG A 211 20.04 -12.86 -11.32
CA ARG A 211 20.69 -13.48 -12.49
C ARG A 211 21.65 -14.58 -12.04
N ILE A 212 21.40 -15.81 -12.47
CA ILE A 212 22.29 -16.96 -12.26
C ILE A 212 23.01 -17.27 -13.58
N GLU A 213 24.33 -17.22 -13.58
CA GLU A 213 25.17 -17.45 -14.75
C GLU A 213 26.31 -18.42 -14.40
N VAL A 214 26.15 -19.68 -14.81
CA VAL A 214 27.18 -20.71 -14.67
C VAL A 214 27.89 -20.95 -16.00
N GLU A 215 29.03 -21.63 -15.94
CA GLU A 215 29.83 -21.94 -17.12
C GLU A 215 29.01 -22.68 -18.21
N PRO A 216 29.24 -22.37 -19.50
CA PRO A 216 28.64 -23.14 -20.59
C PRO A 216 28.95 -24.63 -20.49
N GLY A 217 27.94 -25.48 -20.72
CA GLY A 217 28.01 -26.93 -20.56
C GLY A 217 27.28 -27.46 -19.32
N PHE A 218 26.96 -26.57 -18.37
CA PHE A 218 26.02 -26.84 -17.29
C PHE A 218 24.58 -26.45 -17.66
N LYS A 219 23.63 -27.08 -16.99
CA LYS A 219 22.21 -26.71 -17.00
C LYS A 219 21.74 -26.47 -15.58
N LEU A 220 20.95 -25.42 -15.37
CA LEU A 220 20.45 -25.08 -14.04
C LEU A 220 19.18 -25.86 -13.70
N ARG A 221 19.11 -26.35 -12.47
CA ARG A 221 17.92 -26.92 -11.85
C ARG A 221 17.55 -26.03 -10.67
N LEU A 222 16.33 -25.51 -10.66
CA LEU A 222 15.79 -24.73 -9.55
C LEU A 222 14.83 -25.60 -8.75
N GLU A 223 14.83 -25.43 -7.43
CA GLU A 223 13.96 -26.13 -6.51
C GLU A 223 13.43 -25.11 -5.50
N PHE A 224 12.17 -24.72 -5.69
CA PHE A 224 11.46 -23.83 -4.77
C PHE A 224 11.07 -24.61 -3.52
N ASP A 225 11.20 -23.95 -2.37
CA ASP A 225 10.77 -24.51 -1.11
C ASP A 225 9.24 -24.70 -1.09
N PRO A 226 8.71 -25.61 -0.25
CA PRO A 226 7.26 -25.79 -0.12
C PRO A 226 6.55 -24.56 0.46
N SER A 227 7.24 -23.77 1.28
CA SER A 227 6.74 -22.48 1.75
C SER A 227 6.87 -21.45 0.63
N PHE A 228 5.72 -21.05 0.11
CA PHE A 228 5.57 -20.10 -0.98
C PHE A 228 4.31 -19.30 -0.69
N ASP A 229 4.43 -17.98 -0.63
CA ASP A 229 3.34 -17.09 -0.29
C ASP A 229 3.55 -15.79 -1.04
N VAL A 230 2.86 -15.63 -2.16
CA VAL A 230 2.95 -14.46 -3.05
C VAL A 230 1.52 -14.06 -3.38
N GLU A 231 1.18 -12.78 -3.30
CA GLU A 231 -0.19 -12.31 -3.45
C GLU A 231 -0.83 -12.76 -4.78
N ASP A 232 -2.06 -13.28 -4.71
CA ASP A 232 -2.79 -13.81 -5.85
C ASP A 232 -4.25 -13.34 -5.91
N HIS A 233 -4.97 -13.80 -6.93
CA HIS A 233 -6.39 -13.54 -7.09
C HIS A 233 -7.10 -14.81 -7.58
N PRO A 234 -8.31 -15.11 -7.08
CA PRO A 234 -9.01 -16.35 -7.43
C PRO A 234 -9.33 -16.48 -8.93
N ASP A 235 -9.67 -15.37 -9.59
CA ASP A 235 -10.15 -15.39 -10.98
C ASP A 235 -9.09 -15.00 -12.02
N VAL A 236 -8.01 -14.34 -11.61
CA VAL A 236 -7.01 -13.77 -12.52
C VAL A 236 -5.65 -14.30 -12.11
N SER A 237 -4.88 -14.81 -13.07
CA SER A 237 -3.57 -15.39 -12.78
C SER A 237 -2.56 -14.28 -12.45
N CYS A 238 -2.18 -14.19 -11.17
CA CYS A 238 -1.14 -13.33 -10.62
C CYS A 238 -1.22 -11.86 -11.05
N PRO A 239 -2.32 -11.15 -10.74
CA PRO A 239 -2.51 -9.77 -11.17
C PRO A 239 -1.73 -8.75 -10.34
N TYR A 240 -1.42 -9.09 -9.08
CA TYR A 240 -0.71 -8.26 -8.11
C TYR A 240 0.78 -8.58 -8.19
N ASP A 241 1.16 -9.69 -7.55
CA ASP A 241 2.55 -10.09 -7.39
C ASP A 241 2.86 -11.36 -8.16
N TYR A 242 4.11 -11.51 -8.59
CA TYR A 242 4.51 -12.73 -9.29
C TYR A 242 6.00 -12.99 -9.32
N VAL A 243 6.33 -14.29 -9.38
CA VAL A 243 7.65 -14.79 -9.78
C VAL A 243 7.59 -15.29 -11.23
N LYS A 244 8.53 -14.85 -12.07
CA LYS A 244 8.73 -15.37 -13.44
C LYS A 244 10.17 -15.85 -13.59
N VAL A 245 10.37 -17.00 -14.21
CA VAL A 245 11.71 -17.55 -14.47
C VAL A 245 11.97 -17.59 -15.96
N GLN A 246 13.02 -16.92 -16.42
CA GLN A 246 13.49 -16.97 -17.80
C GLN A 246 14.77 -17.80 -17.87
N ALA A 247 14.76 -18.89 -18.62
CA ALA A 247 15.91 -19.77 -18.84
C ALA A 247 16.19 -19.92 -20.34
N GLY A 248 17.13 -19.11 -20.86
CA GLY A 248 17.38 -19.03 -22.29
C GLY A 248 16.14 -18.53 -23.04
N SER A 249 15.61 -19.33 -23.97
CA SER A 249 14.38 -19.02 -24.72
C SER A 249 13.08 -19.44 -24.03
N ARG A 250 13.16 -20.20 -22.94
CA ARG A 250 11.98 -20.72 -22.21
C ARG A 250 11.64 -19.82 -21.04
N SER A 251 10.36 -19.52 -20.87
CA SER A 251 9.82 -18.85 -19.69
C SER A 251 8.97 -19.82 -18.86
N PHE A 252 8.95 -19.61 -17.55
CA PHE A 252 8.11 -20.32 -16.60
C PHE A 252 7.40 -19.30 -15.71
N GLY A 253 6.14 -19.58 -15.36
CA GLY A 253 5.28 -18.67 -14.60
C GLY A 253 4.39 -17.79 -15.49
N PRO A 254 3.76 -16.73 -14.92
CA PRO A 254 3.92 -16.26 -13.54
C PRO A 254 3.50 -17.28 -12.48
N PHE A 255 4.14 -17.20 -11.32
CA PHE A 255 3.81 -17.98 -10.13
C PHE A 255 3.43 -17.04 -8.98
N CYS A 256 2.31 -17.32 -8.33
CA CYS A 256 1.77 -16.63 -7.17
C CYS A 256 0.90 -17.62 -6.37
N GLY A 257 0.34 -17.16 -5.25
CA GLY A 257 -0.49 -17.91 -4.33
C GLY A 257 0.32 -18.63 -3.26
N ASP A 258 -0.30 -19.64 -2.65
CA ASP A 258 0.28 -20.46 -1.59
C ASP A 258 0.99 -21.73 -2.09
N LYS A 259 0.86 -22.02 -3.39
CA LYS A 259 1.33 -23.27 -3.99
C LYS A 259 2.65 -23.08 -4.73
N SER A 260 3.71 -23.59 -4.12
CA SER A 260 5.04 -23.62 -4.71
C SER A 260 5.08 -24.29 -6.10
N PRO A 261 5.81 -23.73 -7.08
CA PRO A 261 6.02 -24.35 -8.39
C PRO A 261 6.92 -25.60 -8.33
N GLY A 262 7.58 -25.85 -7.20
CA GLY A 262 8.44 -27.01 -7.00
C GLY A 262 9.72 -26.99 -7.84
N VAL A 263 10.03 -28.11 -8.51
CA VAL A 263 11.28 -28.28 -9.26
C VAL A 263 11.13 -27.83 -10.70
N ILE A 264 11.98 -26.89 -11.13
CA ILE A 264 12.08 -26.43 -12.52
C ILE A 264 13.42 -26.89 -13.10
N GLN A 265 13.35 -27.81 -14.07
CA GLN A 265 14.51 -28.22 -14.84
C GLN A 265 14.68 -27.32 -16.06
N THR A 266 15.83 -26.65 -16.15
CA THR A 266 16.13 -25.78 -17.28
C THR A 266 17.10 -26.43 -18.26
N ASP A 267 17.15 -25.89 -19.47
CA ASP A 267 18.10 -26.30 -20.51
C ASP A 267 19.22 -25.27 -20.72
N SER A 268 19.39 -24.34 -19.78
CA SER A 268 20.26 -23.16 -19.91
C SER A 268 21.27 -23.08 -18.78
N ASN A 269 22.46 -22.55 -19.08
CA ASN A 269 23.46 -22.14 -18.10
C ASN A 269 23.24 -20.71 -17.58
N LEU A 270 22.26 -19.98 -18.16
CA LEU A 270 21.84 -18.65 -17.77
C LEU A 270 20.35 -18.65 -17.42
N VAL A 271 20.03 -18.23 -16.21
CA VAL A 271 18.65 -18.09 -15.70
C VAL A 271 18.48 -16.70 -15.08
N GLN A 272 17.34 -16.08 -15.35
CA GLN A 272 16.89 -14.86 -14.67
C GLN A 272 15.58 -15.14 -13.93
N VAL A 273 15.54 -14.82 -12.65
CA VAL A 273 14.33 -14.87 -11.83
C VAL A 273 13.86 -13.44 -11.62
N PHE A 274 12.67 -13.14 -12.11
CA PHE A 274 11.99 -11.86 -11.94
C PHE A 274 10.99 -12.01 -10.79
N PHE A 275 11.00 -11.06 -9.86
CA PHE A 275 9.99 -10.96 -8.82
C PHE A 275 9.47 -9.53 -8.79
N HIS A 276 8.15 -9.40 -8.94
CA HIS A 276 7.42 -8.15 -8.92
C HIS A 276 6.50 -8.14 -7.71
N SER A 277 6.53 -7.06 -6.93
CA SER A 277 5.58 -6.76 -5.87
C SER A 277 4.89 -5.42 -6.09
N ASP A 278 3.57 -5.36 -5.86
CA ASP A 278 2.76 -4.17 -5.95
C ASP A 278 2.81 -3.32 -4.66
N ASN A 279 1.93 -2.33 -4.52
CA ASN A 279 1.96 -1.40 -3.40
C ASN A 279 1.22 -1.88 -2.14
N SER A 280 0.84 -3.15 -2.07
CA SER A 280 0.06 -3.75 -0.99
C SER A 280 0.56 -5.15 -0.61
N GLY A 281 -0.18 -5.85 0.26
CA GLY A 281 0.17 -7.18 0.72
C GLY A 281 1.18 -7.24 1.89
N GLU A 282 1.12 -8.33 2.65
CA GLU A 282 2.05 -8.65 3.75
C GLU A 282 2.55 -10.11 3.62
N ASN A 283 2.53 -10.65 2.40
CA ASN A 283 2.86 -12.03 2.09
C ASN A 283 4.36 -12.31 2.32
N LEU A 284 4.67 -13.53 2.77
CA LEU A 284 6.00 -13.91 3.27
C LEU A 284 7.04 -14.20 2.17
N GLY A 285 6.58 -14.36 0.93
CA GLY A 285 7.42 -14.52 -0.24
C GLY A 285 7.87 -15.95 -0.51
N TRP A 286 9.10 -16.10 -0.98
CA TRP A 286 9.59 -17.35 -1.55
C TRP A 286 11.07 -17.55 -1.30
N ARG A 287 11.48 -18.81 -1.26
CA ARG A 287 12.89 -19.23 -1.26
C ARG A 287 13.08 -20.38 -2.24
N LEU A 288 14.20 -20.37 -2.95
CA LEU A 288 14.60 -21.46 -3.82
C LEU A 288 16.08 -21.78 -3.64
N THR A 289 16.41 -23.03 -3.92
CA THR A 289 17.78 -23.46 -4.11
C THR A 289 18.02 -23.76 -5.58
N TYR A 290 19.22 -23.47 -6.07
CA TYR A 290 19.61 -23.82 -7.43
C TYR A 290 20.84 -24.70 -7.42
N THR A 291 20.92 -25.61 -8.38
CA THR A 291 22.08 -26.46 -8.63
C THR A 291 22.37 -26.54 -10.12
N SER A 292 23.64 -26.68 -10.49
CA SER A 292 24.07 -26.89 -11.86
C SER A 292 24.31 -28.37 -12.11
N VAL A 293 23.61 -28.94 -13.09
CA VAL A 293 23.83 -30.31 -13.57
C VAL A 293 24.69 -30.25 -14.82
N GLY A 294 25.82 -30.98 -14.82
CA GLY A 294 26.68 -31.07 -16.00
C GLY A 294 26.01 -31.83 -17.12
N SER A 295 26.23 -31.43 -18.37
CA SER A 295 25.79 -32.22 -19.53
C SER A 295 26.37 -33.63 -19.47
N ARG A 296 25.52 -34.65 -19.70
CA ARG A 296 25.92 -36.05 -19.65
C ARG A 296 26.94 -36.37 -20.74
N CYS A 297 27.96 -37.13 -20.40
CA CYS A 297 28.82 -37.81 -21.36
C CYS A 297 28.39 -39.26 -21.57
N PRO A 298 28.62 -39.82 -22.77
CA PRO A 298 28.43 -41.25 -22.99
C PRO A 298 29.32 -42.05 -22.03
N VAL A 299 28.84 -43.19 -21.54
CA VAL A 299 29.66 -44.08 -20.71
C VAL A 299 30.90 -44.49 -21.51
N PRO A 300 32.12 -44.25 -21.01
CA PRO A 300 33.34 -44.56 -21.74
C PRO A 300 33.50 -46.07 -21.85
N GLU A 301 33.63 -46.58 -23.08
CA GLU A 301 34.08 -47.95 -23.30
C GLU A 301 35.51 -48.11 -22.77
N SER A 302 35.76 -49.13 -21.96
CA SER A 302 37.10 -49.45 -21.46
C SER A 302 37.92 -50.12 -22.57
N PRO A 303 39.04 -49.53 -23.03
CA PRO A 303 39.94 -50.22 -23.94
C PRO A 303 40.39 -51.59 -23.41
N GLU A 304 40.71 -52.52 -24.30
CA GLU A 304 41.20 -53.84 -23.90
C GLU A 304 42.44 -53.71 -23.01
N ASN A 305 42.52 -54.53 -21.95
CA ASN A 305 43.59 -54.49 -20.96
C ASN A 305 43.77 -53.15 -20.21
N SER A 306 42.73 -52.31 -20.18
CA SER A 306 42.68 -51.10 -19.37
C SER A 306 41.74 -51.22 -18.15
N LEU A 307 41.88 -50.28 -17.24
CA LEU A 307 41.04 -50.03 -16.08
C LEU A 307 40.70 -48.54 -16.06
N LEU A 308 39.43 -48.21 -15.82
CA LEU A 308 38.93 -46.84 -15.68
C LEU A 308 38.71 -46.54 -14.20
N ASN A 309 39.00 -45.31 -13.76
CA ASN A 309 38.75 -44.87 -12.39
C ASN A 309 38.38 -43.37 -12.34
N PRO A 310 37.29 -42.96 -11.68
CA PRO A 310 36.24 -43.81 -11.09
C PRO A 310 35.43 -44.51 -12.18
N VAL A 311 34.83 -45.66 -11.84
CA VAL A 311 33.79 -46.30 -12.67
C VAL A 311 32.45 -45.84 -12.16
N GLN A 312 31.74 -45.05 -12.96
CA GLN A 312 30.41 -44.54 -12.67
C GLN A 312 29.41 -45.02 -13.74
N SER A 313 28.14 -45.14 -13.37
CA SER A 313 27.05 -45.46 -14.29
C SER A 313 26.69 -44.28 -15.21
N GLU A 314 26.97 -43.05 -14.78
CA GLU A 314 26.80 -41.82 -15.54
C GLU A 314 27.99 -40.88 -15.28
N TYR A 315 28.38 -40.10 -16.28
CA TYR A 315 29.41 -39.07 -16.15
C TYR A 315 28.86 -37.73 -16.63
N SER A 316 29.28 -36.64 -16.00
CA SER A 316 28.80 -35.29 -16.25
C SER A 316 29.94 -34.29 -16.54
N PHE A 317 29.60 -33.17 -17.15
CA PHE A 317 30.53 -32.13 -17.59
C PHE A 317 31.56 -31.74 -16.50
N LYS A 318 32.84 -31.71 -16.89
CA LYS A 318 34.06 -31.52 -16.09
C LYS A 318 34.46 -32.67 -15.14
N GLU A 319 33.75 -33.79 -15.12
CA GLU A 319 34.28 -35.00 -14.49
C GLU A 319 35.44 -35.59 -15.31
N HIS A 320 36.38 -36.22 -14.62
CA HIS A 320 37.55 -36.84 -15.22
C HIS A 320 37.65 -38.31 -14.86
N ILE A 321 38.15 -39.10 -15.82
CA ILE A 321 38.51 -40.49 -15.62
C ILE A 321 40.00 -40.67 -15.85
N LEU A 322 40.59 -41.50 -15.01
CA LEU A 322 41.94 -41.99 -15.13
C LEU A 322 41.90 -43.33 -15.87
N VAL A 323 42.67 -43.43 -16.96
CA VAL A 323 42.86 -44.69 -17.69
C VAL A 323 44.20 -45.30 -17.26
N THR A 324 44.16 -46.49 -16.67
CA THR A 324 45.35 -47.28 -16.31
C THR A 324 45.37 -48.62 -17.02
N CYS A 325 46.52 -49.28 -17.10
CA CYS A 325 46.65 -50.60 -17.71
C CYS A 325 46.64 -51.72 -16.66
N LYS A 326 46.14 -52.90 -17.05
CA LYS A 326 46.32 -54.13 -16.27
C LYS A 326 47.81 -54.48 -16.18
N PRO A 327 48.24 -55.23 -15.14
CA PRO A 327 49.63 -55.69 -15.02
C PRO A 327 50.11 -56.38 -16.30
N GLY A 328 51.34 -56.05 -16.74
CA GLY A 328 51.92 -56.55 -18.00
C GLY A 328 51.65 -55.68 -19.24
N TYR A 329 50.82 -54.64 -19.13
CA TYR A 329 50.51 -53.72 -20.24
C TYR A 329 50.98 -52.30 -19.93
N ARG A 330 51.29 -51.53 -20.98
CA ARG A 330 51.72 -50.13 -20.89
C ARG A 330 50.76 -49.24 -21.68
N LEU A 331 50.37 -48.11 -21.09
CA LEU A 331 49.51 -47.14 -21.74
C LEU A 331 50.29 -46.43 -22.87
N LEU A 332 49.77 -46.51 -24.10
CA LEU A 332 50.38 -45.91 -25.29
C LEU A 332 49.83 -44.50 -25.60
N LYS A 333 48.70 -44.12 -25.00
CA LYS A 333 47.99 -42.85 -25.23
C LYS A 333 47.71 -42.11 -23.91
N VAL A 334 46.90 -41.06 -23.99
CA VAL A 334 46.50 -40.13 -22.93
C VAL A 334 46.01 -40.84 -21.67
N ARG A 335 46.47 -40.35 -20.51
CA ARG A 335 46.20 -40.90 -19.18
C ARG A 335 44.91 -40.36 -18.55
N TYR A 336 44.58 -39.10 -18.80
CA TYR A 336 43.40 -38.43 -18.23
C TYR A 336 42.41 -38.04 -19.32
N ARG A 337 41.14 -38.41 -19.15
CA ARG A 337 40.06 -37.95 -20.02
C ARG A 337 39.09 -37.09 -19.23
N ILE A 338 38.57 -36.05 -19.86
CA ILE A 338 37.60 -35.11 -19.27
C ILE A 338 36.30 -35.12 -20.07
N CYS A 339 35.18 -35.08 -19.37
CA CYS A 339 33.87 -34.93 -19.97
C CYS A 339 33.62 -33.46 -20.34
N VAL A 340 33.52 -33.15 -21.64
CA VAL A 340 33.14 -31.83 -22.17
C VAL A 340 31.95 -31.93 -23.13
N GLY A 341 30.99 -32.81 -22.84
CA GLY A 341 29.92 -33.24 -23.75
C GLY A 341 30.32 -34.44 -24.64
N GLN A 342 31.61 -34.57 -24.91
CA GLN A 342 32.28 -35.81 -25.32
C GLN A 342 33.58 -35.97 -24.51
N TRP A 343 34.16 -37.17 -24.55
CA TRP A 343 35.39 -37.45 -23.83
C TRP A 343 36.63 -36.86 -24.53
N GLY A 344 37.11 -35.73 -24.03
CA GLY A 344 38.36 -35.09 -24.42
C GLY A 344 39.58 -35.72 -23.72
N SER A 345 40.77 -35.40 -24.24
CA SER A 345 42.05 -35.80 -23.67
C SER A 345 42.70 -34.62 -22.94
N ILE A 346 43.19 -34.84 -21.72
CA ILE A 346 44.03 -33.87 -21.00
C ILE A 346 45.48 -34.33 -21.14
N TYR A 347 46.33 -33.49 -21.74
CA TYR A 347 47.76 -33.77 -21.97
C TYR A 347 48.61 -33.41 -20.76
#